data_AF-A0AAU9QS49-F1
#
_entry.id   AF-A0AAU9QS49-F1
#
_cell.length_a   1.000
_cell.length_b   1.000
_cell.length_c   1.000
_cell.angle_alpha   90.00
_cell.angle_beta   90.00
_cell.angle_gamma   90.00
#
_symmetry.space_group_name_H-M   'P 1'
#
loop_
_entity.id
_entity.type
_entity.pdbx_description
1 polymer ?
#
loop_
_entity_poly.entity_id
_entity_poly.type
_entity_poly.pdbx_seq_one_letter_code
_entity_poly.pdbx_strand_id
1 'polypeptide(L)'
;MSVTACWTLNQKSGLYEVAMGFMDLPHDNFESFKKVFTEKVSEKMGKAVSISFCLNNTTMSSYQTKHQDAAQLSLIFDQVKLEMKHPIKSVNASRVLQLMDSCLDGEDRYQEFVKQVAVEANMSVEALEFELEPFI
;
A
#
# COMPACT_ATOMS: atom_id res chain seq x y z
N MET A 1 17.06 -0.93 0.81
CA MET A 1 17.13 -2.39 0.59
C MET A 1 17.31 -2.63 -0.90
N SER A 2 18.18 -3.55 -1.33
CA SER A 2 18.37 -3.85 -2.75
C SER A 2 17.27 -4.79 -3.24
N VAL A 3 16.46 -4.34 -4.19
CA VAL A 3 15.45 -5.17 -4.86
C VAL A 3 16.15 -6.17 -5.76
N THR A 4 15.91 -7.46 -5.52
CA THR A 4 16.30 -8.53 -6.44
C THR A 4 15.10 -8.89 -7.29
N ALA A 5 15.20 -8.68 -8.61
CA ALA A 5 14.16 -9.05 -9.56
C ALA A 5 14.77 -9.84 -10.73
N CYS A 6 13.99 -10.74 -11.32
CA CYS A 6 14.37 -11.52 -12.49
C CYS A 6 13.28 -11.37 -13.55
N TRP A 7 13.66 -10.92 -14.75
CA TRP A 7 12.73 -10.70 -15.86
C TRP A 7 12.86 -11.80 -16.91
N THR A 8 11.75 -12.43 -17.27
CA THR A 8 11.68 -13.45 -18.31
C THR A 8 10.57 -13.11 -19.28
N LEU A 9 10.85 -13.04 -20.58
CA LEU A 9 9.79 -12.89 -21.58
C LEU A 9 9.17 -14.27 -21.87
N ASN A 10 7.89 -14.44 -21.55
CA ASN A 10 7.15 -15.63 -21.90
C ASN A 10 6.73 -15.55 -23.37
N GLN A 11 7.37 -16.36 -24.21
CA GLN A 11 7.14 -16.38 -25.66
C GLN A 11 5.72 -16.81 -26.06
N LYS A 12 4.99 -17.51 -25.18
CA LYS A 12 3.62 -17.98 -25.46
C LYS A 12 2.57 -16.93 -25.15
N SER A 13 2.73 -16.18 -24.06
CA SER A 13 1.78 -15.15 -23.63
C SER A 13 2.15 -13.74 -24.09
N GLY A 14 3.40 -13.53 -24.52
CA GLY A 14 3.92 -12.20 -24.84
C GLY A 14 4.16 -11.31 -23.61
N LEU A 15 4.01 -11.86 -22.40
CA LEU A 15 4.15 -11.14 -21.14
C LEU A 15 5.57 -11.24 -20.58
N TYR A 16 6.02 -10.18 -19.91
CA TYR A 16 7.23 -10.23 -19.09
C TYR A 16 6.88 -10.74 -17.69
N GLU A 17 7.36 -11.93 -17.36
CA GLU A 17 7.30 -12.50 -16.03
C GLU A 17 8.41 -11.89 -15.16
N VAL A 18 8.03 -11.24 -14.07
CA VAL A 18 8.95 -10.58 -13.14
C VAL A 18 8.88 -11.31 -11.80
N ALA A 19 9.94 -12.03 -11.45
CA ALA A 19 10.05 -12.68 -10.17
C ALA A 19 10.84 -11.80 -9.20
N MET A 20 10.26 -11.47 -8.05
CA MET A 20 10.84 -10.55 -7.07
C MET A 20 11.09 -11.23 -5.73
N GLY A 21 12.28 -11.01 -5.16
CA GLY A 21 12.62 -11.47 -3.82
C GLY A 21 11.77 -10.77 -2.76
N PHE A 22 11.43 -11.50 -1.69
CA PHE A 22 10.55 -11.07 -0.62
C PHE A 22 10.98 -9.71 -0.04
N MET A 23 10.13 -8.70 -0.20
CA MET A 23 10.21 -7.42 0.49
C MET A 23 9.22 -7.43 1.65
N ASP A 24 9.41 -6.59 2.68
CA ASP A 24 8.44 -6.34 3.76
C ASP A 24 7.10 -5.85 3.20
N LEU A 25 6.32 -6.82 2.71
CA LEU A 25 5.01 -6.64 2.12
C LEU A 25 3.97 -6.63 3.24
N PRO A 26 2.98 -5.73 3.19
CA PRO A 26 1.88 -5.76 4.13
C PRO A 26 1.08 -7.05 3.93
N HIS A 27 1.17 -7.97 4.89
CA HIS A 27 0.56 -9.31 4.83
C HIS A 27 -0.96 -9.25 4.61
N ASP A 28 -1.62 -8.25 5.19
CA ASP A 28 -3.09 -8.16 5.20
C ASP A 28 -3.68 -7.70 3.86
N ASN A 29 -2.85 -7.30 2.88
CA ASN A 29 -3.29 -6.79 1.59
C ASN A 29 -2.42 -7.25 0.41
N PHE A 30 -1.75 -8.40 0.54
CA PHE A 30 -0.80 -8.87 -0.46
C PHE A 30 -1.37 -8.94 -1.88
N GLU A 31 -2.59 -9.46 -2.05
CA GLU A 31 -3.22 -9.57 -3.38
C GLU A 31 -3.57 -8.20 -3.98
N SER A 32 -4.13 -7.29 -3.18
CA SER A 32 -4.42 -5.91 -3.60
C SER A 32 -3.13 -5.17 -3.94
N PHE A 33 -2.09 -5.32 -3.11
CA PHE A 33 -0.78 -4.73 -3.35
C PHE A 33 -0.18 -5.26 -4.65
N LYS A 34 -0.18 -6.58 -4.84
CA LYS A 34 0.34 -7.23 -6.05
C LYS A 34 -0.36 -6.73 -7.31
N LYS A 35 -1.68 -6.56 -7.26
CA LYS A 35 -2.47 -6.03 -8.38
C LYS A 35 -2.04 -4.61 -8.73
N VAL A 36 -2.11 -3.68 -7.77
CA VAL A 36 -1.74 -2.26 -7.99
C VAL A 36 -0.29 -2.13 -8.44
N PHE A 37 0.61 -2.91 -7.84
CA PHE A 37 2.01 -2.93 -8.22
C PHE A 37 2.22 -3.43 -9.65
N THR A 38 1.54 -4.50 -10.06
CA THR A 38 1.61 -5.02 -11.44
C THR A 38 1.11 -3.98 -12.45
N GLU A 39 0.00 -3.30 -12.15
CA GLU A 39 -0.55 -2.23 -12.99
C GLU A 39 0.44 -1.06 -13.13
N LYS A 40 1.00 -0.57 -12.02
CA LYS A 40 1.98 0.54 -12.05
C LYS A 40 3.27 0.20 -12.78
N VAL A 41 3.78 -1.02 -12.62
CA VAL A 41 4.95 -1.48 -13.37
C VAL A 41 4.62 -1.54 -14.85
N SER A 42 3.44 -2.04 -15.22
CA SER A 42 3.03 -2.11 -16.63
C SER A 42 2.94 -0.73 -17.27
N GLU A 43 2.34 0.23 -16.57
CA GLU A 43 2.22 1.63 -16.99
C GLU A 43 3.58 2.30 -17.17
N LYS A 44 4.44 2.28 -16.13
CA LYS A 44 5.72 3.00 -16.17
C LYS A 44 6.76 2.37 -17.08
N MET A 45 6.73 1.06 -17.25
CA MET A 45 7.67 0.34 -18.10
C MET A 45 7.18 0.19 -19.54
N GLY A 46 5.92 0.53 -19.82
CA GLY A 46 5.31 0.39 -21.15
C GLY A 46 5.26 -1.07 -21.63
N LYS A 47 5.15 -2.04 -20.71
CA LYS A 47 5.21 -3.48 -21.01
C LYS A 47 4.11 -4.20 -20.25
N ALA A 48 3.51 -5.20 -20.87
CA ALA A 48 2.62 -6.11 -20.16
C ALA A 48 3.46 -7.05 -19.28
N VAL A 49 3.26 -6.98 -17.96
CA VAL A 49 4.06 -7.72 -16.98
C VAL A 49 3.18 -8.62 -16.12
N SER A 50 3.75 -9.72 -15.64
CA SER A 50 3.16 -10.60 -14.63
C SER A 50 4.16 -10.74 -13.48
N ILE A 51 3.80 -10.22 -12.31
CA ILE A 51 4.72 -10.18 -11.16
C ILE A 51 4.44 -11.34 -10.22
N SER A 52 5.50 -12.05 -9.84
CA SER A 52 5.49 -13.14 -8.87
C SER A 52 6.45 -12.82 -7.73
N PHE A 53 5.99 -12.93 -6.48
CA PHE A 53 6.84 -12.77 -5.32
C PHE A 53 7.34 -14.13 -4.87
N CYS A 54 8.66 -14.27 -4.74
CA CYS A 54 9.32 -15.50 -4.40
C CYS A 54 9.75 -15.50 -2.92
N LEU A 55 9.57 -16.64 -2.26
CA LEU A 55 10.07 -16.87 -0.90
C LEU A 55 11.61 -16.91 -0.91
N ASN A 56 12.24 -16.59 0.22
CA ASN A 56 13.70 -16.50 0.38
C ASN A 56 14.48 -17.77 -0.02
N ASN A 57 13.82 -18.92 -0.13
CA ASN A 57 14.38 -20.20 -0.56
C ASN A 57 14.32 -20.44 -2.08
N THR A 58 13.78 -19.49 -2.85
CA THR A 58 13.70 -19.63 -4.31
C THR A 58 15.00 -19.11 -4.92
N THR A 59 15.84 -20.01 -5.41
CA THR A 59 17.02 -19.65 -6.20
C THR A 59 16.52 -19.01 -7.49
N MET A 60 16.53 -17.68 -7.54
CA MET A 60 16.23 -16.93 -8.76
C MET A 60 17.33 -17.23 -9.78
N SER A 61 17.05 -18.12 -10.73
CA SER A 61 17.98 -18.38 -11.84
C SER A 61 18.22 -17.06 -12.55
N SER A 62 19.49 -16.65 -12.56
CA SER A 62 19.99 -15.35 -12.99
C SER A 62 19.64 -15.05 -14.44
N TYR A 63 18.53 -14.35 -14.68
CA TYR A 63 18.41 -13.49 -15.86
C TYR A 63 18.73 -12.07 -15.42
N GLN A 64 19.75 -11.51 -16.07
CA GLN A 64 20.35 -10.22 -15.77
C GLN A 64 19.29 -9.12 -15.84
N THR A 65 18.79 -8.66 -14.69
CA THR A 65 18.26 -7.31 -14.59
C THR A 65 19.35 -6.35 -14.99
N LYS A 66 19.12 -5.53 -16.01
CA LYS A 66 19.90 -4.30 -16.16
C LYS A 66 19.68 -3.52 -14.87
N HIS A 67 20.76 -3.10 -14.22
CA HIS A 67 20.73 -2.40 -12.92
C HIS A 67 19.69 -1.25 -12.87
N GLN A 68 19.44 -0.61 -14.01
CA GLN A 68 18.45 0.44 -14.20
C GLN A 68 17.00 -0.02 -13.94
N ASP A 69 16.62 -1.21 -14.39
CA ASP A 69 15.25 -1.73 -14.24
C ASP A 69 14.96 -2.11 -12.79
N ALA A 70 15.96 -2.65 -12.08
CA ALA A 70 15.85 -2.99 -10.66
C ALA A 70 15.65 -1.74 -9.78
N ALA A 71 16.35 -0.64 -10.09
CA ALA A 71 16.17 0.64 -9.39
C ALA A 71 14.76 1.22 -9.62
N GLN A 72 14.26 1.15 -10.86
CA GLN A 72 12.91 1.61 -11.17
C GLN A 72 11.84 0.76 -10.48
N LEU A 73 11.98 -0.56 -10.45
CA LEU A 73 11.08 -1.44 -9.71
C LEU A 73 11.04 -1.10 -8.21
N SER A 74 12.19 -0.78 -7.61
CA SER A 74 12.25 -0.33 -6.22
C SER A 74 11.46 0.96 -5.99
N LEU A 75 11.59 1.95 -6.87
CA LEU A 75 10.86 3.21 -6.77
C LEU A 75 9.34 3.00 -6.88
N ILE A 76 8.91 2.12 -7.79
CA ILE A 76 7.49 1.79 -7.96
C ILE A 76 6.98 1.06 -6.72
N PHE A 77 7.78 0.16 -6.16
CA PHE A 77 7.42 -0.60 -4.97
C PHE A 77 7.20 0.34 -3.79
N ASP A 78 8.12 1.28 -3.54
CA ASP A 78 7.99 2.26 -2.47
C ASP A 78 6.78 3.18 -2.68
N GLN A 79 6.51 3.60 -3.92
CA GLN A 79 5.33 4.40 -4.25
C GLN A 79 4.03 3.65 -3.94
N VAL A 80 3.91 2.40 -4.37
CA VAL A 80 2.71 1.57 -4.11
C VAL A 80 2.60 1.26 -2.62
N LYS A 81 3.71 1.07 -1.91
CA LYS A 81 3.71 0.88 -0.45
C LYS A 81 3.20 2.12 0.29
N LEU A 82 3.48 3.32 -0.20
CA LEU A 82 2.94 4.57 0.35
C LEU A 82 1.46 4.76 0.02
N GLU A 83 1.04 4.44 -1.20
CA GLU A 83 -0.35 4.54 -1.65
C GLU A 83 -1.26 3.50 -0.97
N MET A 84 -0.75 2.30 -0.77
CA MET A 84 -1.45 1.19 -0.10
C MET A 84 -1.30 1.22 1.41
N LYS A 85 -0.49 2.15 1.96
CA LYS A 85 -0.37 2.33 3.41
C LYS A 85 -1.76 2.73 3.89
N HIS A 86 -2.41 1.81 4.57
CA HIS A 86 -3.68 2.12 5.19
C HIS A 86 -3.45 3.29 6.13
N PRO A 87 -4.31 4.32 6.06
CA PRO A 87 -4.27 5.39 7.05
C PRO A 87 -4.30 4.70 8.42
N ILE A 88 -3.26 4.95 9.21
CA ILE A 88 -3.17 4.38 10.56
C ILE A 88 -4.05 5.27 11.41
N LYS A 89 -5.10 4.69 12.01
CA LYS A 89 -5.96 5.44 12.92
C LYS A 89 -5.09 5.97 14.05
N SER A 90 -5.05 7.29 14.20
CA SER A 90 -4.48 7.90 15.39
C SER A 90 -5.31 7.46 16.62
N VAL A 91 -4.77 7.66 17.82
CA VAL A 91 -5.51 7.38 19.06
C VAL A 91 -6.80 8.20 19.10
N ASN A 92 -6.75 9.45 18.62
CA ASN A 92 -7.88 10.37 18.60
C ASN A 92 -8.90 9.99 17.52
N ALA A 93 -8.45 9.67 16.30
CA ALA A 93 -9.33 9.19 15.23
C ALA A 93 -10.03 7.88 15.62
N SER A 94 -9.29 6.95 16.24
CA SER A 94 -9.87 5.71 16.79
C SER A 94 -10.94 6.01 17.85
N ARG A 95 -10.71 7.00 18.70
CA ARG A 95 -11.65 7.39 19.75
C ARG A 95 -12.95 7.96 19.18
N VAL A 96 -12.88 8.83 18.18
CA VAL A 96 -14.08 9.37 17.52
C VAL A 96 -14.88 8.25 16.85
N LEU A 97 -14.23 7.38 16.08
CA LEU A 97 -14.89 6.25 15.41
C LEU A 97 -15.55 5.30 16.43
N GLN A 98 -14.91 5.03 17.56
CA GLN A 98 -15.50 4.24 18.65
C GLN A 98 -16.73 4.91 19.29
N LEU A 99 -16.73 6.25 19.42
CA LEU A 99 -17.90 6.98 19.94
C LEU A 99 -19.07 6.89 18.96
N MET A 100 -18.79 7.02 17.65
CA MET A 100 -19.79 6.82 16.60
C MET A 100 -20.37 5.40 16.65
N ASP A 101 -19.53 4.37 16.70
CA ASP A 101 -19.97 2.96 16.76
C ASP A 101 -20.76 2.62 18.04
N SER A 102 -20.58 3.39 19.12
CA SER A 102 -21.23 3.15 20.41
C SER A 102 -22.69 3.60 20.48
N CYS A 103 -23.15 4.38 19.49
CA CYS A 103 -24.47 5.01 19.47
C CYS A 103 -25.17 4.76 18.14
N LEU A 104 -26.49 4.56 18.15
CA LEU A 104 -27.27 4.30 16.91
C LEU A 104 -27.37 5.54 16.02
N ASP A 105 -27.26 6.73 16.59
CA ASP A 105 -27.25 8.04 15.93
C ASP A 105 -25.80 8.58 15.77
N GLY A 106 -24.82 7.68 15.72
CA GLY A 106 -23.40 8.03 15.72
C GLY A 106 -22.96 8.92 14.55
N GLU A 107 -23.51 8.67 13.35
CA GLU A 107 -23.24 9.48 12.15
C GLU A 107 -23.77 10.90 12.28
N ASP A 108 -25.01 11.06 12.76
CA ASP A 108 -25.64 12.38 12.96
C ASP A 108 -24.89 13.23 14.00
N ARG A 109 -24.21 12.56 14.94
CA ARG A 109 -23.47 13.17 16.04
C ARG A 109 -21.96 13.25 15.79
N TYR A 110 -21.50 12.89 14.60
CA TYR A 110 -20.08 12.93 14.23
C TYR A 110 -19.38 14.24 14.64
N GLN A 111 -19.98 15.38 14.29
CA GLN A 111 -19.44 16.71 14.58
C GLN A 111 -19.35 17.01 16.08
N GLU A 112 -20.21 16.41 16.91
CA GLU A 112 -20.12 16.53 18.37
C GLU A 112 -18.93 15.73 18.90
N PHE A 113 -18.74 14.50 18.43
CA PHE A 113 -17.65 13.63 18.87
C PHE A 113 -16.28 14.17 18.46
N VAL A 114 -16.14 14.72 17.25
CA VAL A 114 -14.89 15.37 16.82
C VAL A 114 -14.56 16.54 17.74
N LYS A 115 -15.53 17.42 18.03
CA LYS A 115 -15.30 18.56 18.93
C LYS A 115 -14.92 18.11 20.34
N GLN A 116 -15.59 17.08 20.86
CA GLN A 116 -15.29 16.53 22.17
C GLN A 116 -13.86 15.99 22.23
N VAL A 117 -13.49 15.10 21.30
CA VAL A 117 -12.16 14.47 21.29
C VAL A 117 -11.04 15.49 20.99
N ALA A 118 -11.29 16.49 20.14
CA ALA A 118 -10.32 17.54 19.87
C ALA A 118 -9.99 18.36 21.14
N VAL A 119 -11.01 18.68 21.95
CA VAL A 119 -10.81 19.37 23.25
C VAL A 119 -10.06 18.48 24.24
N GLU A 120 -10.44 17.20 24.36
CA GLU A 120 -9.78 16.24 25.25
C GLU A 120 -8.29 16.04 24.90
N ALA A 121 -7.97 16.03 23.59
CA ALA A 121 -6.62 15.86 23.08
C ALA A 121 -5.82 17.17 22.95
N ASN A 122 -6.40 18.32 23.30
CA ASN A 122 -5.82 19.65 23.13
C ASN A 122 -5.28 19.88 21.69
N MET A 123 -6.09 19.53 20.69
CA MET A 123 -5.80 19.70 19.26
C MET A 123 -6.91 20.49 18.56
N SER A 124 -6.64 20.98 17.34
CA SER A 124 -7.68 21.64 16.56
C SER A 124 -8.64 20.61 15.95
N VAL A 125 -9.91 21.02 15.81
CA VAL A 125 -10.94 20.23 15.15
C VAL A 125 -10.52 19.92 13.71
N GLU A 126 -10.02 20.92 12.97
CA GLU A 126 -9.55 20.75 11.59
C GLU A 126 -8.45 19.69 11.45
N ALA A 127 -7.51 19.61 12.40
CA ALA A 127 -6.45 18.60 12.38
C ALA A 127 -7.03 17.19 12.61
N LEU A 128 -8.02 17.07 13.50
CA LEU A 128 -8.67 15.79 13.78
C LEU A 128 -9.58 15.35 12.63
N GLU A 129 -10.27 16.28 11.96
CA GLU A 129 -11.05 16.01 10.76
C GLU A 129 -10.16 15.50 9.63
N PHE A 130 -8.98 16.11 9.44
CA PHE A 130 -8.00 15.63 8.46
C PHE A 130 -7.50 14.20 8.76
N GLU A 131 -7.32 13.85 10.04
CA GLU A 131 -6.98 12.48 10.43
C GLU A 131 -8.14 11.49 10.22
N LEU A 132 -9.38 11.97 10.24
CA LEU A 132 -10.60 11.16 10.11
C LEU A 132 -11.08 11.01 8.66
N GLU A 133 -10.76 11.95 7.78
CA GLU A 133 -11.11 11.96 6.34
C GLU A 133 -10.88 10.62 5.63
N PRO A 134 -9.82 9.85 5.91
CA PRO A 134 -9.62 8.56 5.26
C PRO A 134 -10.52 7.42 5.76
N PHE A 135 -11.34 7.64 6.81
CA PHE A 135 -12.10 6.60 7.51
C PHE A 135 -13.61 6.84 7.56
N ILE A 136 -14.09 8.00 7.10
CA ILE A 136 -15.49 8.44 7.14
C ILE A 136 -15.94 8.71 5.70
#